data_AF-A0A934WH59-F1
#
_entry.id   AF-A0A934WH59-F1
#
_cell.length_a   1.000
_cell.length_b   1.000
_cell.length_c   1.000
_cell.angle_alpha   90.00
_cell.angle_beta   90.00
_cell.angle_gamma   90.00
#
_symmetry.space_group_name_H-M   'P 1'
#
loop_
_entity.id
_entity.type
_entity.pdbx_description
1 polymer ?
#
loop_
_entity_poly.entity_id
_entity_poly.type
_entity_poly.pdbx_seq_one_letter_code
_entity_poly.pdbx_strand_id
1 'polypeptide(L)'
;MTNLEALKAETLGLNIPDEVLTYQLSKQGLRATDPFAGGMGFDLAIGWSLIYAFRNPKSWQQGDMSETWDLDSLRKLISYYFNLHGVDNPLSEVTEKPTISDVSFLH
;
A
#
# COMPACT_ATOMS: atom_id res chain seq x y z
N MET A 1 3.32 -13.98 15.25
CA MET A 1 3.20 -12.95 14.21
C MET A 1 4.17 -13.28 13.09
N THR A 2 3.63 -13.62 11.92
CA THR A 2 4.37 -13.83 10.66
C THR A 2 4.56 -12.52 9.91
N ASN A 3 5.40 -12.50 8.87
CA ASN A 3 5.54 -11.33 7.98
C ASN A 3 4.21 -10.93 7.35
N LEU A 4 3.36 -11.88 6.94
CA LEU A 4 2.05 -11.57 6.37
C LEU A 4 1.10 -10.96 7.41
N GLU A 5 1.08 -11.50 8.64
CA GLU A 5 0.27 -10.95 9.72
C GLU A 5 0.70 -9.52 10.09
N ALA A 6 2.01 -9.27 10.15
CA ALA A 6 2.54 -7.94 10.39
C ALA A 6 2.17 -6.97 9.25
N LEU A 7 2.35 -7.37 7.99
CA LEU A 7 2.04 -6.51 6.84
C LEU A 7 0.54 -6.19 6.77
N LYS A 8 -0.34 -7.16 7.06
CA LYS A 8 -1.78 -6.95 7.13
C LYS A 8 -2.18 -5.94 8.21
N ALA A 9 -1.47 -5.93 9.34
CA ALA A 9 -1.70 -4.97 10.42
C ALA A 9 -1.29 -3.55 10.00
N GLU A 10 -0.14 -3.40 9.33
CA GLU A 10 0.36 -2.11 8.84
C GLU A 10 -0.50 -1.52 7.70
N THR A 11 -1.17 -2.38 6.92
CA THR A 11 -2.06 -1.97 5.82
C THR A 11 -3.54 -2.11 6.16
N LEU A 12 -3.89 -2.11 7.44
CA LEU A 12 -5.27 -2.23 7.90
C LEU A 12 -6.14 -1.11 7.29
N GLY A 13 -7.36 -1.44 6.87
CA GLY A 13 -8.31 -0.50 6.24
C GLY A 13 -8.21 -0.41 4.71
N LEU A 14 -7.14 -0.95 4.10
CA LEU A 14 -6.93 -0.92 2.64
C LEU A 14 -7.41 -2.17 1.89
N ASN A 15 -8.04 -3.13 2.58
CA ASN A 15 -8.55 -4.43 2.06
C ASN A 15 -7.70 -5.07 0.95
N ILE A 16 -6.37 -5.01 1.07
CA ILE A 16 -5.47 -5.52 0.05
C ILE A 16 -5.52 -7.05 0.08
N PRO A 17 -5.72 -7.74 -1.07
CA PRO A 17 -5.74 -9.20 -1.10
C PRO A 17 -4.45 -9.82 -0.57
N ASP A 18 -4.56 -10.90 0.21
CA ASP A 18 -3.41 -11.60 0.81
C ASP A 18 -2.38 -12.06 -0.24
N GLU A 19 -2.84 -12.39 -1.44
CA GLU A 19 -1.98 -12.73 -2.60
C GLU A 19 -1.08 -11.57 -3.04
N VAL A 20 -1.60 -10.34 -2.99
CA VAL A 20 -0.84 -9.13 -3.32
C VAL A 20 0.18 -8.85 -2.22
N LEU A 21 -0.22 -8.93 -0.95
CA LEU A 21 0.67 -8.74 0.19
C LEU A 21 1.80 -9.77 0.20
N THR A 22 1.46 -11.04 -0.07
CA THR A 22 2.44 -12.13 -0.21
C THR A 22 3.39 -11.87 -1.38
N TYR A 23 2.87 -11.39 -2.51
CA TYR A 23 3.69 -11.01 -3.65
C TYR A 23 4.68 -9.89 -3.30
N GLN A 24 4.25 -8.83 -2.60
CA GLN A 24 5.15 -7.75 -2.20
C GLN A 24 6.27 -8.23 -1.28
N LEU A 25 5.95 -9.07 -0.28
CA LEU A 25 6.97 -9.69 0.59
C LEU A 25 7.97 -10.52 -0.23
N SER A 26 7.48 -11.34 -1.16
CA SER A 26 8.34 -12.20 -1.98
C SER A 26 9.32 -11.42 -2.84
N LYS A 27 8.92 -10.23 -3.33
CA LYS A 27 9.78 -9.33 -4.11
C LYS A 27 10.94 -8.77 -3.31
N GLN A 28 10.78 -8.71 -1.98
CA GLN A 28 11.82 -8.24 -1.06
C GLN A 28 12.60 -9.41 -0.43
N GLY A 29 12.43 -10.63 -0.95
CA GLY A 29 13.09 -11.83 -0.44
C GLY A 29 12.53 -12.35 0.89
N LEU A 30 11.35 -11.87 1.31
CA LEU A 30 10.69 -12.30 2.54
C LEU A 30 9.62 -13.35 2.25
N ARG A 31 9.56 -14.40 3.06
CA ARG A 31 8.45 -15.37 3.00
C ARG A 31 7.33 -14.91 3.92
N ALA A 32 6.10 -14.98 3.42
CA ALA A 32 4.88 -14.62 4.16
C ALA A 32 4.73 -15.37 5.49
N THR A 33 5.13 -16.65 5.52
CA THR A 33 4.98 -17.55 6.67
C THR A 33 6.12 -17.46 7.69
N ASP A 34 7.23 -16.80 7.34
CA ASP A 34 8.37 -16.69 8.26
C ASP A 34 8.02 -15.77 9.43
N PRO A 35 8.64 -15.96 10.61
CA PRO A 35 8.49 -15.04 11.73
C PRO A 35 8.84 -13.61 11.33
N PHE A 36 8.07 -12.64 11.85
CA PHE A 36 8.34 -11.24 11.58
C PHE A 36 9.70 -10.81 12.13
N ALA A 37 10.55 -10.27 11.24
CA ALA A 37 11.89 -9.79 11.57
C ALA A 37 12.09 -8.28 11.27
N GLY A 38 11.12 -7.64 10.61
CA GLY A 38 11.21 -6.23 10.18
C GLY A 38 12.32 -5.95 9.18
N GLY A 39 12.75 -4.69 9.14
CA GLY A 39 13.86 -4.22 8.31
C GLY A 39 13.46 -3.81 6.89
N MET A 40 14.46 -3.38 6.11
CA MET A 40 14.27 -2.69 4.83
C MET A 40 13.40 -3.47 3.83
N GLY A 41 13.50 -4.79 3.79
CA GLY A 41 12.66 -5.59 2.90
C GLY A 41 11.18 -5.56 3.29
N PHE A 42 10.87 -5.52 4.58
CA PHE A 42 9.50 -5.43 5.07
C PHE A 42 8.94 -4.02 4.84
N ASP A 43 9.76 -3.03 5.15
CA ASP A 43 9.54 -1.63 4.93
C ASP A 43 9.14 -1.33 3.47
N LEU A 44 9.90 -1.86 2.50
CA LEU A 44 9.58 -1.72 1.08
C LEU A 44 8.28 -2.46 0.70
N ALA A 45 7.99 -3.61 1.32
CA ALA A 45 6.74 -4.33 1.07
C ALA A 45 5.50 -3.52 1.52
N ILE A 46 5.59 -2.76 2.61
CA ILE A 46 4.56 -1.78 3.01
C ILE A 46 4.38 -0.74 1.90
N GLY A 47 5.48 -0.11 1.48
CA GLY A 47 5.45 0.93 0.45
C GLY A 47 4.76 0.47 -0.85
N TRP A 48 5.12 -0.73 -1.34
CA TRP A 48 4.50 -1.32 -2.53
C TRP A 48 3.02 -1.69 -2.33
N SER A 49 2.63 -2.08 -1.12
CA SER A 49 1.24 -2.36 -0.77
C SER A 49 0.40 -1.07 -0.77
N LEU A 50 0.94 0.02 -0.26
CA LEU A 50 0.29 1.34 -0.32
C LEU A 50 0.11 1.84 -1.76
N ILE A 51 1.10 1.61 -2.63
CA ILE A 51 0.99 1.94 -4.06
C ILE A 51 -0.10 1.12 -4.73
N TYR A 52 -0.18 -0.18 -4.42
CA TYR A 52 -1.26 -1.01 -4.92
C TYR A 52 -2.62 -0.46 -4.51
N ALA A 53 -2.81 -0.14 -3.22
CA ALA A 53 -4.06 0.42 -2.72
C ALA A 53 -4.39 1.76 -3.39
N PHE A 54 -3.40 2.65 -3.55
CA PHE A 54 -3.57 3.93 -4.23
C PHE A 54 -4.05 3.76 -5.67
N ARG A 55 -3.48 2.81 -6.41
CA ARG A 55 -3.88 2.51 -7.80
C ARG A 55 -5.19 1.73 -7.91
N ASN A 56 -5.72 1.20 -6.80
CA ASN A 56 -6.94 0.39 -6.78
C ASN A 56 -7.89 0.87 -5.67
N PRO A 57 -8.61 1.99 -5.85
CA PRO A 57 -9.51 2.55 -4.83
C PRO A 57 -10.61 1.59 -4.36
N LYS A 58 -10.99 0.60 -5.21
CA LYS A 58 -11.93 -0.47 -4.86
C LYS A 58 -11.46 -1.38 -3.72
N SER A 59 -10.17 -1.38 -3.43
CA SER A 59 -9.61 -2.08 -2.26
C SER A 59 -9.92 -1.34 -0.95
N TRP A 60 -10.41 -0.11 -0.96
CA TRP A 60 -10.60 0.62 0.29
C TRP A 60 -11.90 0.17 0.98
N GLN A 61 -11.87 -0.08 2.30
CA GLN A 61 -13.10 -0.37 3.03
C GLN A 61 -13.91 0.92 3.21
N GLN A 62 -15.17 0.91 2.77
CA GLN A 62 -16.08 2.06 2.84
C GLN A 62 -16.50 2.46 4.26
N GLY A 63 -16.14 1.68 5.29
CA GLY A 63 -16.77 1.72 6.62
C GLY A 63 -16.25 2.77 7.60
N ASP A 64 -15.10 3.40 7.36
CA ASP A 64 -14.48 4.30 8.37
C ASP A 64 -13.72 5.49 7.77
N MET A 65 -13.84 5.72 6.46
CA MET A 65 -13.16 6.82 5.77
C MET A 65 -14.02 8.08 5.75
N SER A 66 -14.35 8.60 6.94
CA SER A 66 -15.03 9.91 7.07
C SER A 66 -14.07 11.10 7.03
N GLU A 67 -12.76 10.86 7.00
CA GLU A 67 -11.75 11.89 6.82
C GLU A 67 -11.13 11.76 5.42
N THR A 68 -11.16 12.88 4.71
CA THR A 68 -10.51 13.09 3.42
C THR A 68 -9.03 12.71 3.56
N TRP A 69 -8.67 11.49 3.18
CA TRP A 69 -7.27 11.11 3.05
C TRP A 69 -6.63 12.12 2.10
N ASP A 70 -5.68 12.90 2.61
CA ASP A 70 -4.88 13.78 1.77
C ASP A 70 -3.97 12.89 0.92
N LEU A 71 -4.49 12.49 -0.23
CA LEU A 71 -3.81 11.66 -1.21
C LEU A 71 -2.48 12.27 -1.65
N ASP A 72 -2.34 13.61 -1.61
CA ASP A 72 -1.07 14.27 -1.87
C ASP A 72 -0.08 14.02 -0.73
N SER A 73 -0.53 14.01 0.53
CA SER A 73 0.30 13.63 1.67
C SER A 73 0.70 12.16 1.66
N LEU A 74 -0.21 11.25 1.29
CA LEU A 74 0.11 9.83 1.12
C LEU A 74 1.14 9.63 -0.02
N ARG A 75 0.95 10.32 -1.14
CA ARG A 75 1.91 10.32 -2.25
C ARG A 75 3.27 10.86 -1.84
N LYS A 76 3.32 11.96 -1.10
CA LYS A 76 4.58 12.55 -0.58
C LYS A 76 5.26 11.60 0.41
N LEU A 77 4.50 10.94 1.28
CA LEU A 77 5.01 9.95 2.24
C LEU A 77 5.66 8.78 1.50
N ILE A 78 4.95 8.17 0.54
CA ILE A 78 5.49 7.08 -0.28
C ILE A 78 6.71 7.55 -1.06
N SER A 79 6.63 8.73 -1.69
CA SER A 79 7.75 9.30 -2.47
C SER A 79 9.00 9.54 -1.62
N TYR A 80 8.83 10.07 -0.41
CA TYR A 80 9.91 10.29 0.56
C TYR A 80 10.53 8.97 1.02
N TYR A 81 9.69 7.98 1.30
CA TYR A 81 10.11 6.67 1.76
C TYR A 81 10.97 5.93 0.73
N PHE A 82 10.53 5.87 -0.52
CA PHE A 82 11.31 5.26 -1.59
C PHE A 82 12.64 6.00 -1.85
N ASN A 83 12.63 7.34 -1.78
CA ASN A 83 13.85 8.15 -1.87
C ASN A 83 14.84 7.87 -0.73
N LEU A 84 14.38 7.73 0.52
CA LEU A 84 15.26 7.38 1.66
C LEU A 84 15.99 6.06 1.46
N HIS A 85 15.36 5.14 0.74
CA HIS A 85 15.91 3.82 0.44
C HIS A 85 16.69 3.76 -0.88
N GLY A 86 16.86 4.88 -1.58
CA GLY A 86 17.58 4.94 -2.86
C GLY A 86 16.88 4.17 -3.99
N VAL A 87 15.58 3.95 -3.87
CA VAL A 87 14.75 3.26 -4.86
C VAL A 87 14.00 4.30 -5.67
N ASP A 88 13.94 4.12 -6.99
CA ASP A 88 13.15 4.99 -7.87
C ASP A 88 11.71 5.10 -7.38
N ASN A 89 11.23 6.33 -7.23
CA ASN A 89 9.89 6.60 -6.75
C ASN A 89 8.85 6.16 -7.80
N PRO A 90 8.07 5.09 -7.57
CA PRO A 90 7.13 4.55 -8.54
C PRO A 90 5.86 5.40 -8.71
N LEU A 91 5.73 6.50 -7.95
CA LEU A 91 4.68 7.50 -8.08
C LEU A 91 5.15 8.76 -8.83
N SER A 92 6.40 8.85 -9.27
CA SER A 92 6.88 10.00 -10.06
C SER A 92 6.15 10.14 -11.40
N GLU A 93 5.60 9.05 -11.94
CA GLU A 93 4.92 9.01 -13.25
C GLU A 93 3.39 9.13 -13.18
N VAL A 94 2.77 9.16 -11.99
CA VAL A 94 1.29 9.18 -11.89
C VAL A 94 0.77 10.62 -11.94
N THR A 95 0.59 11.19 -13.12
CA THR A 95 0.04 12.56 -13.29
C THR A 95 -1.49 12.65 -13.17
N GLU A 96 -2.21 11.53 -13.16
CA GLU A 96 -3.67 11.56 -13.09
C GLU A 96 -4.14 11.42 -11.64
N LYS A 97 -4.77 12.50 -11.13
CA LYS A 97 -5.55 12.44 -9.90
C LYS A 97 -6.68 11.43 -10.12
N PRO A 98 -6.86 10.41 -9.25
CA PRO A 98 -8.03 9.55 -9.35
C PRO A 98 -9.28 10.41 -9.18
N THR A 99 -10.06 10.56 -10.25
CA THR A 99 -11.38 11.18 -10.20
C THR A 99 -12.34 10.20 -9.53
N ILE A 100 -13.00 10.65 -8.45
CA ILE A 100 -14.00 9.92 -7.66
C ILE A 100 -15.20 9.42 -8.52
N SER A 101 -15.30 9.91 -9.76
CA SER A 101 -16.39 9.65 -10.72
C SER A 101 -16.61 8.18 -11.13
N ASP A 102 -15.69 7.26 -10.84
CA ASP A 102 -15.81 5.83 -11.24
C ASP A 102 -16.45 4.93 -10.17
N VAL A 103 -16.85 5.50 -9.03
CA VAL A 103 -17.74 4.81 -8.07
C VAL A 103 -19.17 5.18 -8.41
N SER A 104 -19.68 4.61 -9.51
CA SER A 104 -21.09 4.71 -9.87
C SER A 104 -21.93 4.14 -8.72
N PHE A 105 -22.55 5.02 -7.94
CA PHE A 105 -23.68 4.68 -7.08
C PHE A 105 -24.84 4.32 -8.00
N LEU A 106 -25.11 3.04 -8.19
CA LEU A 106 -26.41 2.60 -8.68
C LEU A 106 -27.31 2.34 -7.46
N HIS A 107 -28.36 3.15 -7.42
CA HIS A 107 -29.52 3.09 -6.54
C HIS A 107 -30.20 1.73 -6.53
#